data_AF-A0A383EQT3-F1
#
_entry.id   AF-A0A383EQT3-F1
#
_cell.length_a   1.000
_cell.length_b   1.000
_cell.length_c   1.000
_cell.angle_alpha   90.00
_cell.angle_beta   90.00
_cell.angle_gamma   90.00
#
_symmetry.space_group_name_H-M   'P 1'
#
loop_
_entity.id
_entity.type
_entity.pdbx_description
1 polymer ?
#
loop_
_entity_poly.entity_id
_entity_poly.type
_entity_poly.pdbx_seq_one_letter_code
_entity_poly.pdbx_strand_id
1 'polypeptide(L)'
;DYMMTLGGVQAIASMTYGLFTGKKADIIVGPGNKFVAEAKRTLFGKVGIDVFAGPSEVAVIADETADAEVVAIDLVGQMEHGHESPGWLFTTSKEMAEKVMELVPQYIDKLPPTAKDAAYCAWRDYGEVILCDSREEVVRVSDEYASEHLEVQCQDLDWWLDNLTCYGSLFLGEETTVTFGDKSSGPNHILPTKGAGRYSGGLSAHKFLKVLTWQRMDRESTRHIAQTAS
;
A
#
# COMPACT_ATOMS: atom_id res chain seq x y z
N ASP A 1 -9.34 -17.92 -22.18
CA ASP A 1 -8.99 -16.55 -21.75
C ASP A 1 -9.07 -15.57 -22.91
N TYR A 2 -9.17 -14.27 -22.62
CA TYR A 2 -9.22 -13.19 -23.61
C TYR A 2 -8.13 -12.16 -23.29
N MET A 3 -7.52 -11.59 -24.32
CA MET A 3 -6.66 -10.41 -24.21
C MET A 3 -7.32 -9.27 -24.99
N MET A 4 -7.51 -8.12 -24.34
CA MET A 4 -8.11 -6.94 -24.95
C MET A 4 -7.07 -5.83 -25.03
N THR A 5 -6.92 -5.22 -26.19
CA THR A 5 -6.08 -4.02 -26.38
C THR A 5 -6.86 -2.77 -25.96
N LEU A 6 -7.27 -2.73 -24.69
CA LEU A 6 -8.10 -1.69 -24.11
C LEU A 6 -7.59 -1.35 -22.71
N GLY A 7 -7.44 -0.06 -22.40
CA GLY A 7 -7.02 0.43 -21.08
C GLY A 7 -8.03 1.38 -20.45
N GLY A 8 -7.71 1.94 -19.28
CA GLY A 8 -8.50 3.00 -18.65
C GLY A 8 -9.91 2.59 -18.21
N VAL A 9 -10.77 3.59 -18.01
CA VAL A 9 -12.16 3.44 -17.52
C VAL A 9 -12.97 2.50 -18.42
N GLN A 10 -12.79 2.60 -19.72
CA GLN A 10 -13.47 1.78 -20.72
C GLN A 10 -13.11 0.30 -20.63
N ALA A 11 -11.88 -0.06 -20.21
CA ALA A 11 -11.51 -1.44 -19.94
C ALA A 11 -12.25 -2.01 -18.72
N ILE A 12 -12.30 -1.24 -17.64
CA ILE A 12 -13.04 -1.61 -16.42
C ILE A 12 -14.52 -1.82 -16.72
N ALA A 13 -15.13 -0.89 -17.46
CA ALA A 13 -16.52 -1.02 -17.91
C ALA A 13 -16.71 -2.27 -18.79
N SER A 14 -15.82 -2.49 -19.77
CA SER A 14 -15.93 -3.63 -20.67
C SER A 14 -15.88 -4.97 -19.93
N MET A 15 -14.97 -5.12 -18.96
CA MET A 15 -14.89 -6.32 -18.13
C MET A 15 -16.10 -6.49 -17.22
N THR A 16 -16.60 -5.41 -16.63
CA THR A 16 -17.79 -5.42 -15.74
C THR A 16 -19.05 -5.83 -16.49
N TYR A 17 -19.23 -5.31 -17.70
CA TYR A 17 -20.45 -5.51 -18.49
C TYR A 17 -20.35 -6.68 -19.48
N GLY A 18 -19.16 -7.27 -19.64
CA GLY A 18 -18.89 -8.32 -20.61
C GLY A 18 -18.96 -7.83 -22.06
N LEU A 19 -18.59 -6.57 -22.30
CA LEU A 19 -18.56 -6.00 -23.63
C LEU A 19 -17.47 -6.69 -24.46
N PHE A 20 -17.71 -6.88 -25.76
CA PHE A 20 -16.83 -7.54 -26.74
C PHE A 20 -16.60 -9.05 -26.53
N THR A 21 -16.62 -9.55 -25.29
CA THR A 21 -16.39 -10.98 -24.98
C THR A 21 -17.67 -11.75 -24.66
N GLY A 22 -18.75 -11.04 -24.29
CA GLY A 22 -19.99 -11.64 -23.77
C GLY A 22 -19.86 -12.21 -22.35
N LYS A 23 -18.70 -12.08 -21.70
CA LYS A 23 -18.40 -12.64 -20.38
C LYS A 23 -18.13 -11.53 -19.37
N LYS A 24 -18.97 -11.43 -18.34
CA LYS A 24 -18.79 -10.50 -17.23
C LYS A 24 -17.75 -11.04 -16.26
N ALA A 25 -16.90 -10.17 -15.74
CA ALA A 25 -16.00 -10.51 -14.64
C ALA A 25 -16.74 -10.48 -13.31
N ASP A 26 -16.43 -11.43 -12.42
CA ASP A 26 -16.91 -11.41 -11.02
C ASP A 26 -16.04 -10.52 -10.13
N ILE A 27 -14.73 -10.44 -10.44
CA ILE A 27 -13.75 -9.58 -9.78
C ILE A 27 -12.84 -8.94 -10.83
N ILE A 28 -12.48 -7.66 -10.60
CA ILE A 28 -11.47 -6.94 -11.39
C ILE A 28 -10.31 -6.57 -10.46
N VAL A 29 -9.12 -7.01 -10.83
CA VAL A 29 -7.88 -6.76 -10.10
C VAL A 29 -6.88 -5.99 -10.96
N GLY A 30 -5.92 -5.35 -10.32
CA GLY A 30 -4.83 -4.63 -10.98
C GLY A 30 -4.83 -3.15 -10.63
N PRO A 31 -3.62 -2.54 -10.57
CA PRO A 31 -3.48 -1.12 -10.31
C PRO A 31 -3.85 -0.31 -11.56
N GLY A 32 -3.94 0.99 -11.38
CA GLY A 32 -4.12 1.92 -12.48
C GLY A 32 -4.13 3.35 -11.98
N ASN A 33 -4.10 4.30 -12.90
CA ASN A 33 -4.19 5.71 -12.54
C ASN A 33 -5.50 6.04 -11.81
N LYS A 34 -5.62 7.27 -11.31
CA LYS A 34 -6.81 7.76 -10.58
C LYS A 34 -8.15 7.51 -11.28
N PHE A 35 -8.18 7.49 -12.63
CA PHE A 35 -9.40 7.21 -13.38
C PHE A 35 -9.79 5.74 -13.34
N VAL A 36 -8.81 4.83 -13.45
CA VAL A 36 -9.04 3.38 -13.28
C VAL A 36 -9.49 3.07 -11.86
N ALA A 37 -8.82 3.66 -10.87
CA ALA A 37 -9.18 3.52 -9.46
C ALA A 37 -10.62 3.98 -9.19
N GLU A 38 -11.00 5.16 -9.70
CA GLU A 38 -12.35 5.69 -9.51
C GLU A 38 -13.41 4.89 -10.28
N ALA A 39 -13.08 4.36 -11.46
CA ALA A 39 -13.97 3.47 -12.19
C ALA A 39 -14.23 2.16 -11.43
N LYS A 40 -13.18 1.55 -10.84
CA LYS A 40 -13.31 0.39 -9.96
C LYS A 40 -14.17 0.73 -8.74
N ARG A 41 -13.93 1.88 -8.10
CA ARG A 41 -14.74 2.33 -6.96
C ARG A 41 -16.20 2.52 -7.31
N THR A 42 -16.50 3.21 -8.41
CA THR A 42 -17.87 3.48 -8.87
C THR A 42 -18.62 2.19 -9.19
N LEU A 43 -17.94 1.16 -9.70
CA LEU A 43 -18.54 -0.11 -10.10
C LEU A 43 -18.51 -1.18 -9.00
N PHE A 44 -17.87 -0.89 -7.86
CA PHE A 44 -17.83 -1.80 -6.73
C PHE A 44 -19.24 -2.13 -6.24
N GLY A 45 -19.48 -3.40 -5.93
CA GLY A 45 -20.80 -3.95 -5.59
C GLY A 45 -21.56 -4.49 -6.81
N LYS A 46 -21.29 -3.97 -8.01
CA LYS A 46 -21.70 -4.62 -9.26
C LYS A 46 -20.70 -5.67 -9.72
N VAL A 47 -19.42 -5.38 -9.51
CA VAL A 47 -18.29 -6.30 -9.66
C VAL A 47 -17.43 -6.21 -8.41
N GLY A 48 -16.80 -7.32 -8.03
CA GLY A 48 -15.77 -7.31 -6.99
C GLY A 48 -14.55 -6.53 -7.45
N ILE A 49 -13.81 -5.94 -6.50
CA ILE A 49 -12.49 -5.37 -6.76
C ILE A 49 -11.52 -5.88 -5.70
N ASP A 50 -10.23 -5.85 -6.03
CA ASP A 50 -9.12 -6.16 -5.11
C ASP A 50 -9.04 -5.17 -3.94
N VAL A 51 -8.68 -3.91 -4.23
CA VAL A 51 -8.39 -2.84 -3.28
C VAL A 51 -8.80 -1.48 -3.86
N PHE A 52 -9.09 -0.52 -2.98
CA PHE A 52 -9.20 0.88 -3.36
C PHE A 52 -7.80 1.50 -3.43
N ALA A 53 -7.19 1.42 -4.61
CA ALA A 53 -5.89 2.01 -4.86
C ALA A 53 -6.00 3.53 -5.11
N GLY A 54 -4.99 4.26 -4.66
CA GLY A 54 -4.73 5.68 -4.87
C GLY A 54 -3.33 5.85 -5.48
N PRO A 55 -2.73 7.06 -5.39
CA PRO A 55 -1.31 7.23 -5.64
C PRO A 55 -0.49 6.30 -4.74
N SER A 56 0.67 5.87 -5.23
CA SER A 56 1.56 5.01 -4.44
C SER A 56 2.19 5.78 -3.29
N GLU A 57 2.43 5.10 -2.17
CA GLU A 57 2.92 5.66 -0.92
C GLU A 57 4.16 4.89 -0.44
N VAL A 58 5.16 5.61 0.08
CA VAL A 58 6.31 5.00 0.78
C VAL A 58 6.49 5.63 2.16
N ALA A 59 6.86 4.79 3.11
CA ALA A 59 7.33 5.22 4.42
C ALA A 59 8.65 4.51 4.75
N VAL A 60 9.58 5.23 5.36
CA VAL A 60 10.79 4.66 5.94
C VAL A 60 10.82 4.99 7.43
N ILE A 61 10.95 3.96 8.26
CA ILE A 61 11.33 4.10 9.67
C ILE A 61 12.84 3.92 9.74
N ALA A 62 13.57 4.93 10.24
CA ALA A 62 15.02 4.88 10.36
C ALA A 62 15.49 5.33 11.74
N ASP A 63 16.45 4.60 12.32
CA ASP A 63 17.12 5.00 13.58
C ASP A 63 18.48 5.64 13.29
N GLU A 64 19.23 6.00 14.33
CA GLU A 64 20.56 6.61 14.20
C GLU A 64 21.63 5.73 13.53
N THR A 65 21.33 4.45 13.27
CA THR A 65 22.28 3.48 12.71
C THR A 65 22.10 3.24 11.21
N ALA A 66 20.98 3.71 10.65
CA ALA A 66 20.71 3.61 9.21
C ALA A 66 21.65 4.51 8.39
N ASP A 67 21.89 4.14 7.13
CA ASP A 67 22.52 5.05 6.18
C ASP A 67 21.51 6.07 5.64
N ALA A 68 21.69 7.35 6.00
CA ALA A 68 20.84 8.44 5.55
C ALA A 68 20.82 8.61 4.02
N GLU A 69 21.88 8.21 3.31
CA GLU A 69 21.87 8.19 1.83
C GLU A 69 20.91 7.14 1.29
N VAL A 70 20.91 5.94 1.88
CA VAL A 70 20.01 4.85 1.48
C VAL A 70 18.56 5.23 1.75
N VAL A 71 18.25 5.73 2.96
CA VAL A 71 16.91 6.24 3.31
C VAL A 71 16.41 7.29 2.31
N ALA A 72 17.27 8.25 1.94
CA ALA A 72 16.90 9.27 0.97
C ALA A 72 16.68 8.70 -0.44
N ILE A 73 17.47 7.71 -0.85
CA ILE A 73 17.32 7.03 -2.14
C ILE A 73 16.00 6.26 -2.20
N ASP A 74 15.64 5.51 -1.16
CA ASP A 74 14.40 4.72 -1.14
C ASP A 74 13.15 5.61 -1.17
N LEU A 75 13.16 6.72 -0.42
CA LEU A 75 12.11 7.74 -0.49
C LEU A 75 11.96 8.31 -1.91
N VAL A 76 13.06 8.72 -2.53
CA VAL A 76 13.05 9.30 -3.88
C VAL A 76 12.64 8.27 -4.93
N GLY A 77 13.07 7.01 -4.76
CA GLY A 77 12.78 5.89 -5.64
C GLY A 77 11.28 5.60 -5.77
N GLN A 78 10.49 5.82 -4.73
CA GLN A 78 9.03 5.73 -4.86
C GLN A 78 8.39 7.05 -5.32
N MET A 79 8.90 8.20 -4.87
CA MET A 79 8.33 9.51 -5.24
C MET A 79 8.38 9.78 -6.75
N GLU A 80 9.32 9.16 -7.48
CA GLU A 80 9.37 9.29 -8.95
C GLU A 80 8.18 8.65 -9.68
N HIS A 81 7.37 7.81 -9.02
CA HIS A 81 6.22 7.14 -9.63
C HIS A 81 5.09 8.11 -10.00
N GLY A 82 5.01 9.30 -9.39
CA GLY A 82 4.02 10.30 -9.76
C GLY A 82 3.96 11.51 -8.82
N HIS A 83 3.44 12.63 -9.33
CA HIS A 83 3.36 13.93 -8.64
C HIS A 83 2.59 13.91 -7.31
N GLU A 84 1.73 12.92 -7.10
CA GLU A 84 0.87 12.78 -5.92
C GLU A 84 1.33 11.64 -4.99
N SER A 85 2.56 11.11 -5.17
CA SER A 85 3.08 9.96 -4.42
C SER A 85 3.71 10.40 -3.10
N PRO A 86 3.09 10.20 -1.94
CA PRO A 86 3.65 10.63 -0.66
C PRO A 86 4.88 9.82 -0.29
N GLY A 87 5.80 10.46 0.44
CA GLY A 87 6.91 9.77 1.06
C GLY A 87 7.23 10.33 2.44
N TRP A 88 7.33 9.44 3.41
CA TRP A 88 7.41 9.79 4.83
C TRP A 88 8.63 9.17 5.49
N LEU A 89 9.37 9.98 6.26
CA LEU A 89 10.39 9.48 7.18
C LEU A 89 9.86 9.55 8.61
N PHE A 90 9.89 8.43 9.33
CA PHE A 90 9.69 8.39 10.78
C PHE A 90 11.02 8.07 11.46
N THR A 91 11.42 8.89 12.43
CA THR A 91 12.68 8.66 13.15
C THR A 91 12.64 9.22 14.56
N THR A 92 13.46 8.66 15.45
CA THR A 92 13.78 9.25 16.76
C THR A 92 15.05 10.10 16.73
N SER A 93 15.81 10.05 15.63
CA SER A 93 17.08 10.75 15.48
C SER A 93 16.88 12.08 14.74
N LYS A 94 17.10 13.18 15.45
CA LYS A 94 17.06 14.52 14.85
C LYS A 94 18.13 14.68 13.77
N GLU A 95 19.29 14.09 13.95
CA GLU A 95 20.37 14.12 12.96
C GLU A 95 19.96 13.39 11.67
N MET A 96 19.33 12.21 11.79
CA MET A 96 18.79 11.47 10.65
C MET A 96 17.75 12.31 9.90
N ALA A 97 16.80 12.90 10.63
CA ALA A 97 15.77 13.77 10.05
C ALA A 97 16.37 14.94 9.25
N GLU A 98 17.29 15.69 9.86
CA GLU A 98 17.95 16.82 9.22
C GLU A 98 18.77 16.39 7.99
N LYS A 99 19.48 15.25 8.08
CA LYS A 99 20.30 14.74 7.00
C LYS A 99 19.47 14.28 5.81
N VAL A 100 18.37 13.56 6.02
CA VAL A 100 17.49 13.12 4.94
C VAL A 100 16.82 14.32 4.26
N MET A 101 16.38 15.33 5.02
CA MET A 101 15.83 16.57 4.44
C MET A 101 16.85 17.30 3.54
N GLU A 102 18.14 17.23 3.86
CA GLU A 102 19.23 17.78 3.04
C GLU A 102 19.47 16.96 1.76
N LEU A 103 19.41 15.63 1.88
CA LEU A 103 19.79 14.69 0.82
C LEU A 103 18.70 14.49 -0.23
N VAL A 104 17.42 14.42 0.16
CA VAL A 104 16.30 14.14 -0.76
C VAL A 104 16.30 15.06 -1.98
N PRO A 105 16.39 16.41 -1.85
CA PRO A 105 16.48 17.29 -3.02
C PRO A 105 17.67 16.98 -3.95
N GLN A 106 18.81 16.58 -3.39
CA GLN A 106 20.02 16.26 -4.16
C GLN A 106 19.85 14.97 -4.98
N TYR A 107 19.14 13.97 -4.44
CA TYR A 107 18.83 12.75 -5.19
C TYR A 107 17.72 12.97 -6.22
N ILE A 108 16.70 13.78 -5.92
CA ILE A 108 15.71 14.22 -6.90
C ILE A 108 16.40 14.89 -8.09
N ASP A 109 17.42 15.71 -7.85
CA ASP A 109 18.17 16.39 -8.90
C ASP A 109 18.93 15.47 -9.86
N LYS A 110 19.23 14.23 -9.44
CA LYS A 110 19.91 13.19 -10.24
C LYS A 110 18.96 12.43 -11.16
N LEU A 111 17.64 12.56 -10.97
CA LEU A 111 16.64 11.84 -11.75
C LEU A 111 16.50 12.38 -13.20
N PRO A 112 16.05 11.54 -14.16
CA PRO A 112 15.65 11.99 -15.49
C PRO A 112 14.55 13.06 -15.44
N PRO A 113 14.40 13.94 -16.45
CA PRO A 113 13.53 15.12 -16.36
C PRO A 113 12.09 14.86 -15.91
N THR A 114 11.44 13.80 -16.41
CA THR A 114 10.06 13.46 -16.04
C THR A 114 9.95 12.91 -14.61
N ALA A 115 10.86 12.02 -14.23
CA ALA A 115 10.92 11.46 -12.88
C ALA A 115 11.28 12.54 -11.84
N LYS A 116 12.19 13.44 -12.20
CA LYS A 116 12.59 14.60 -11.40
C LYS A 116 11.41 15.54 -11.11
N ASP A 117 10.63 15.88 -12.13
CA ASP A 117 9.44 16.73 -11.98
C ASP A 117 8.40 16.08 -11.06
N ALA A 118 8.13 14.77 -11.26
CA ALA A 118 7.23 14.00 -10.40
C ALA A 118 7.71 13.97 -8.94
N ALA A 119 8.95 13.55 -8.71
CA ALA A 119 9.53 13.42 -7.37
C ALA A 119 9.64 14.77 -6.64
N TYR A 120 9.97 15.85 -7.36
CA TYR A 120 9.98 17.19 -6.79
C TYR A 120 8.59 17.64 -6.31
N CYS A 121 7.55 17.42 -7.12
CA CYS A 121 6.18 17.73 -6.72
C CYS A 121 5.71 16.87 -5.54
N ALA A 122 6.00 15.57 -5.59
CA ALA A 122 5.71 14.62 -4.52
C ALA A 122 6.34 15.07 -3.19
N TRP A 123 7.64 15.37 -3.18
CA TRP A 123 8.33 15.84 -1.98
C TRP A 123 7.79 17.18 -1.48
N ARG A 124 7.57 18.14 -2.38
CA ARG A 124 7.09 19.49 -2.02
C ARG A 124 5.71 19.48 -1.37
N ASP A 125 4.79 18.67 -1.91
CA ASP A 125 3.38 18.71 -1.52
C ASP A 125 2.99 17.64 -0.50
N TYR A 126 3.72 16.52 -0.45
CA TYR A 126 3.36 15.33 0.33
C TYR A 126 4.54 14.71 1.11
N GLY A 127 5.75 15.27 0.98
CA GLY A 127 6.91 14.82 1.73
C GLY A 127 6.85 15.27 3.19
N GLU A 128 7.00 14.34 4.13
CA GLU A 128 7.00 14.65 5.55
C GLU A 128 8.14 13.93 6.27
N VAL A 129 8.75 14.62 7.24
CA VAL A 129 9.71 14.02 8.18
C VAL A 129 9.16 14.19 9.57
N ILE A 130 8.89 13.07 10.23
CA ILE A 130 8.26 13.00 11.54
C ILE A 130 9.31 12.56 12.56
N LEU A 131 9.69 13.51 13.43
CA LEU A 131 10.56 13.24 14.58
C LEU A 131 9.70 12.82 15.78
N CYS A 132 9.97 11.63 16.32
CA CYS A 132 9.28 11.04 17.46
C CYS A 132 10.21 10.98 18.69
N ASP A 133 9.63 10.91 19.89
CA ASP A 133 10.36 10.81 21.15
C ASP A 133 10.84 9.38 21.46
N SER A 134 10.21 8.36 20.85
CA SER A 134 10.49 6.94 21.11
C SER A 134 10.09 6.05 19.93
N ARG A 135 10.66 4.83 19.88
CA ARG A 135 10.29 3.83 18.86
C ARG A 135 8.83 3.37 18.98
N GLU A 136 8.28 3.35 20.21
CA GLU A 136 6.87 3.04 20.45
C GLU A 136 5.94 4.13 19.90
N GLU A 137 6.37 5.39 19.94
CA GLU A 137 5.68 6.47 19.25
C GLU A 137 5.79 6.35 17.74
N VAL A 138 6.96 5.99 17.20
CA VAL A 138 7.13 5.73 15.77
C VAL A 138 6.14 4.67 15.28
N VAL A 139 6.01 3.54 16.00
CA VAL A 139 5.02 2.49 15.68
C VAL A 139 3.61 3.07 15.64
N ARG A 140 3.20 3.79 16.69
CA ARG A 140 1.86 4.38 16.77
C ARG A 140 1.58 5.31 15.60
N VAL A 141 2.51 6.21 15.27
CA VAL A 141 2.34 7.18 14.19
C VAL A 141 2.39 6.49 12.83
N SER A 142 3.29 5.53 12.61
CA SER A 142 3.36 4.77 11.36
C SER A 142 2.07 4.00 11.10
N ASP A 143 1.52 3.33 12.11
CA ASP A 143 0.24 2.62 12.02
C ASP A 143 -0.96 3.58 11.79
N GLU A 144 -0.87 4.83 12.25
CA GLU A 144 -1.83 5.88 11.95
C GLU A 144 -1.74 6.38 10.49
N TYR A 145 -0.59 6.27 9.83
CA TYR A 145 -0.50 6.55 8.39
C TYR A 145 -0.96 5.34 7.58
N ALA A 146 -0.60 4.13 8.03
CA ALA A 146 -0.90 2.85 7.39
C ALA A 146 -0.50 2.85 5.90
N SER A 147 0.79 3.10 5.68
CA SER A 147 1.38 3.28 4.34
C SER A 147 1.23 2.03 3.47
N GLU A 148 1.24 2.24 2.16
CA GLU A 148 1.29 1.17 1.17
C GLU A 148 2.58 0.34 1.33
N HIS A 149 3.73 0.99 1.25
CA HIS A 149 5.04 0.39 1.49
C HIS A 149 5.64 0.95 2.78
N LEU A 150 6.09 0.08 3.67
CA LEU A 150 6.77 0.46 4.90
C LEU A 150 8.14 -0.22 4.98
N GLU A 151 9.20 0.57 4.95
CA GLU A 151 10.56 0.11 5.18
C GLU A 151 11.00 0.38 6.62
N VAL A 152 11.76 -0.55 7.20
CA VAL A 152 12.37 -0.41 8.52
C VAL A 152 13.87 -0.59 8.38
N GLN A 153 14.58 0.53 8.46
CA GLN A 153 16.04 0.60 8.44
C GLN A 153 16.52 0.92 9.86
N CYS A 154 16.39 -0.07 10.76
CA CYS A 154 16.72 0.05 12.17
C CYS A 154 17.43 -1.20 12.70
N GLN A 155 18.01 -1.10 13.90
CA GLN A 155 18.36 -2.27 14.70
C GLN A 155 17.10 -2.95 15.28
N ASP A 156 17.27 -4.17 15.81
CA ASP A 156 16.21 -4.93 16.50
C ASP A 156 14.97 -5.19 15.60
N LEU A 157 15.20 -5.68 14.38
CA LEU A 157 14.16 -5.90 13.37
C LEU A 157 13.00 -6.79 13.85
N ASP A 158 13.29 -7.77 14.71
CA ASP A 158 12.27 -8.64 15.29
C ASP A 158 11.28 -7.84 16.15
N TRP A 159 11.76 -6.85 16.90
CA TRP A 159 10.88 -5.97 17.69
C TRP A 159 9.96 -5.16 16.78
N TRP A 160 10.46 -4.62 15.67
CA TRP A 160 9.61 -3.87 14.73
C TRP A 160 8.55 -4.76 14.07
N LEU A 161 8.94 -5.97 13.66
CA LEU A 161 8.01 -6.95 13.10
C LEU A 161 6.88 -7.32 14.07
N ASP A 162 7.21 -7.47 15.36
CA ASP A 162 6.23 -7.83 16.40
C ASP A 162 5.29 -6.67 16.79
N ASN A 163 5.66 -5.41 16.51
CA ASN A 163 4.93 -4.24 17.01
C ASN A 163 4.19 -3.43 15.92
N LEU A 164 4.62 -3.48 14.65
CA LEU A 164 3.93 -2.81 13.54
C LEU A 164 2.70 -3.62 13.10
N THR A 165 1.55 -2.96 12.92
CA THR A 165 0.29 -3.67 12.65
C THR A 165 -0.47 -3.18 11.42
N CYS A 166 -0.19 -1.97 10.94
CA CYS A 166 -0.94 -1.35 9.86
C CYS A 166 0.00 -0.90 8.73
N TYR A 167 0.11 -1.71 7.67
CA TYR A 167 0.86 -1.41 6.45
C TYR A 167 0.36 -2.28 5.28
N GLY A 168 0.66 -1.90 4.04
CA GLY A 168 0.40 -2.74 2.87
C GLY A 168 1.43 -3.87 2.74
N SER A 169 2.71 -3.54 2.69
CA SER A 169 3.84 -4.47 2.73
C SER A 169 4.98 -3.91 3.58
N LEU A 170 5.59 -4.77 4.38
CA LEU A 170 6.70 -4.43 5.28
C LEU A 170 8.02 -4.96 4.71
N PHE A 171 9.04 -4.11 4.73
CA PHE A 171 10.38 -4.37 4.25
C PHE A 171 11.35 -4.16 5.43
N LEU A 172 12.03 -5.22 5.87
CA LEU A 172 12.83 -5.22 7.09
C LEU A 172 14.32 -5.25 6.77
N GLY A 173 15.05 -4.27 7.29
CA GLY A 173 16.49 -4.09 7.11
C GLY A 173 16.85 -3.30 5.85
N GLU A 174 17.99 -2.61 5.90
CA GLU A 174 18.54 -1.76 4.83
C GLU A 174 18.74 -2.52 3.50
N GLU A 175 18.96 -3.83 3.56
CA GLU A 175 19.18 -4.69 2.39
C GLU A 175 17.86 -5.11 1.69
N THR A 176 16.70 -4.67 2.21
CA THR A 176 15.37 -5.09 1.75
C THR A 176 14.61 -3.89 1.19
N THR A 177 14.81 -3.55 -0.08
CA THR A 177 14.18 -2.36 -0.69
C THR A 177 12.83 -2.68 -1.35
N VAL A 178 11.97 -1.67 -1.50
CA VAL A 178 10.68 -1.79 -2.22
C VAL A 178 10.84 -2.36 -3.63
N THR A 179 11.95 -2.04 -4.32
CA THR A 179 12.23 -2.54 -5.67
C THR A 179 12.24 -4.08 -5.72
N PHE A 180 12.69 -4.77 -4.67
CA PHE A 180 12.68 -6.23 -4.64
C PHE A 180 11.26 -6.79 -4.44
N GLY A 181 10.44 -6.11 -3.62
CA GLY A 181 9.00 -6.37 -3.47
C GLY A 181 8.26 -6.30 -4.80
N ASP A 182 8.55 -5.25 -5.54
CA ASP A 182 7.90 -4.91 -6.80
C ASP A 182 8.13 -5.92 -7.93
N LYS A 183 9.21 -6.69 -7.85
CA LYS A 183 9.70 -7.48 -8.99
C LYS A 183 9.82 -8.98 -8.71
N SER A 184 10.39 -9.38 -7.57
CA SER A 184 10.95 -10.75 -7.49
C SER A 184 10.96 -11.41 -6.11
N SER A 185 10.77 -10.70 -5.01
CA SER A 185 10.90 -11.28 -3.66
C SER A 185 9.75 -12.22 -3.27
N GLY A 186 8.57 -12.09 -3.91
CA GLY A 186 7.45 -13.02 -3.76
C GLY A 186 6.12 -12.41 -3.29
N PRO A 187 6.09 -11.49 -2.29
CA PRO A 187 4.89 -10.74 -1.93
C PRO A 187 4.28 -10.00 -3.13
N ASN A 188 2.98 -9.74 -3.09
CA ASN A 188 2.28 -9.08 -4.18
C ASN A 188 2.36 -7.55 -4.04
N HIS A 189 2.75 -6.86 -5.10
CA HIS A 189 2.86 -5.40 -5.11
C HIS A 189 1.54 -4.64 -5.37
N ILE A 190 0.41 -5.33 -5.50
CA ILE A 190 -0.90 -4.66 -5.55
C ILE A 190 -1.35 -4.46 -4.11
N LEU A 191 -1.05 -3.28 -3.59
CA LEU A 191 -1.18 -2.96 -2.18
C LEU A 191 -2.28 -1.91 -1.92
N PRO A 192 -2.83 -1.88 -0.69
CA PRO A 192 -3.75 -0.83 -0.26
C PRO A 192 -2.99 0.47 0.01
N THR A 193 -3.56 1.59 -0.43
CA THR A 193 -3.05 2.96 -0.22
C THR A 193 -4.05 3.78 0.60
N LYS A 194 -3.73 5.05 0.94
CA LYS A 194 -4.65 6.01 1.59
C LYS A 194 -5.17 5.50 2.93
N GLY A 195 -4.29 4.87 3.70
CA GLY A 195 -4.59 4.31 5.02
C GLY A 195 -5.50 3.08 5.01
N ALA A 196 -5.72 2.47 3.83
CA ALA A 196 -6.49 1.22 3.73
C ALA A 196 -5.76 0.01 4.31
N GLY A 197 -4.45 0.11 4.58
CA GLY A 197 -3.67 -0.89 5.33
C GLY A 197 -4.26 -1.24 6.71
N ARG A 198 -5.07 -0.34 7.30
CA ARG A 198 -5.77 -0.57 8.57
C ARG A 198 -6.83 -1.68 8.52
N TYR A 199 -7.39 -1.96 7.35
CA TYR A 199 -8.54 -2.86 7.21
C TYR A 199 -8.47 -3.77 5.98
N SER A 200 -7.43 -3.64 5.16
CA SER A 200 -7.16 -4.49 4.00
C SER A 200 -5.67 -4.76 3.90
N GLY A 201 -5.30 -5.95 3.45
CA GLY A 201 -3.94 -6.26 3.01
C GLY A 201 -3.79 -6.19 1.49
N GLY A 202 -2.58 -6.49 1.02
CA GLY A 202 -2.26 -6.65 -0.40
C GLY A 202 -3.06 -7.76 -1.10
N LEU A 203 -3.04 -7.75 -2.42
CA LEU A 203 -3.66 -8.78 -3.23
C LEU A 203 -3.05 -10.16 -2.92
N SER A 204 -3.91 -11.14 -2.63
CA SER A 204 -3.49 -12.52 -2.42
C SER A 204 -4.52 -13.48 -3.01
N ALA A 205 -4.19 -14.77 -3.01
CA ALA A 205 -5.10 -15.83 -3.44
C ALA A 205 -6.47 -15.74 -2.74
N HIS A 206 -6.53 -15.26 -1.50
CA HIS A 206 -7.77 -15.08 -0.74
C HIS A 206 -8.78 -14.15 -1.44
N LYS A 207 -8.33 -13.16 -2.22
CA LYS A 207 -9.24 -12.26 -2.98
C LYS A 207 -9.97 -12.97 -4.12
N PHE A 208 -9.48 -14.13 -4.55
CA PHE A 208 -10.11 -14.98 -5.56
C PHE A 208 -10.95 -16.10 -4.94
N LEU A 209 -11.05 -16.15 -3.61
CA LEU A 209 -11.83 -17.13 -2.87
C LEU A 209 -13.02 -16.45 -2.19
N LYS A 210 -14.07 -17.23 -1.94
CA LYS A 210 -15.24 -16.81 -1.17
C LYS A 210 -15.51 -17.82 -0.06
N VAL A 211 -15.57 -17.33 1.17
CA VAL A 211 -15.97 -18.14 2.32
C VAL A 211 -17.48 -18.32 2.29
N LEU A 212 -17.93 -19.58 2.29
CA LEU A 212 -19.35 -19.95 2.38
C LEU A 212 -19.68 -20.32 3.82
N THR A 213 -20.76 -19.76 4.35
CA THR A 213 -21.32 -20.15 5.65
C THR A 213 -22.63 -20.91 5.44
N TRP A 214 -22.86 -21.95 6.23
CA TRP A 214 -24.11 -22.69 6.24
C TRP A 214 -24.39 -23.17 7.67
N GLN A 215 -25.67 -23.34 7.99
CA GLN A 215 -26.11 -23.89 9.25
C GLN A 215 -27.27 -24.86 9.03
N ARG A 216 -27.33 -25.89 9.87
CA ARG A 216 -28.44 -26.83 9.92
C ARG A 216 -28.76 -27.10 11.38
N MET A 217 -30.02 -26.95 11.73
CA MET A 217 -30.54 -27.27 13.05
C MET A 217 -31.47 -28.47 12.95
N ASP A 218 -31.52 -29.27 14.00
CA ASP A 218 -32.62 -30.19 14.24
C ASP A 218 -33.75 -29.50 15.04
N ARG A 219 -34.86 -30.22 15.21
CA ARG A 219 -36.06 -29.68 15.89
C ARG A 219 -35.78 -29.29 17.34
N GLU A 220 -34.88 -29.98 18.02
CA GLU A 220 -34.57 -29.72 19.42
C GLU A 220 -33.74 -28.45 19.55
N SER A 221 -32.68 -28.34 18.75
CA SER A 221 -31.81 -27.16 18.68
C SER A 221 -32.61 -25.92 18.32
N THR A 222 -33.56 -26.00 17.38
CA THR A 222 -34.45 -24.88 17.05
C THR A 222 -35.28 -24.41 18.25
N ARG A 223 -35.84 -25.33 19.05
CA ARG A 223 -36.62 -24.94 20.24
C ARG A 223 -35.76 -24.21 21.25
N HIS A 224 -34.52 -24.67 21.45
CA HIS A 224 -33.61 -24.05 22.40
C HIS A 224 -33.15 -22.66 21.93
N ILE A 225 -32.68 -22.53 20.69
CA ILE A 225 -32.23 -21.25 20.13
C ILE A 225 -33.37 -20.23 20.04
N ALA A 226 -34.59 -20.67 19.71
CA ALA A 226 -35.75 -19.77 19.64
C ALA A 226 -36.06 -19.07 20.97
N GLN A 227 -35.78 -19.72 22.11
CA GLN A 227 -35.98 -19.13 23.43
C GLN A 227 -35.02 -17.98 23.73
N THR A 228 -33.81 -18.02 23.16
CA THR A 228 -32.78 -16.99 23.36
C THR A 228 -32.83 -15.88 22.30
N ALA A 229 -33.47 -16.14 21.16
CA ALA A 229 -33.56 -15.22 20.03
C ALA A 229 -34.78 -14.28 20.08
N SER A 230 -35.59 -14.35 21.15
CA SER A 230 -36.78 -13.50 21.35
C SER A 230 -36.58 -12.46 22.44
#